data_AF-A0A7L2K246-F1
#
_entry.id   AF-A0A7L2K246-F1
#
_cell.length_a   1.000
_cell.length_b   1.000
_cell.length_c   1.000
_cell.angle_alpha   90.00
_cell.angle_beta   90.00
_cell.angle_gamma   90.00
#
_symmetry.space_group_name_H-M   'P 1'
#
loop_
_entity.id
_entity.type
_entity.pdbx_description
1 polymer ?
#
loop_
_entity_poly.entity_id
_entity_poly.type
_entity_poly.pdbx_seq_one_letter_code
_entity_poly.pdbx_strand_id
1 'polypeptide(L)'
;AMFELVTSEASYYKSLKLLVSHFMENEQLKKILHQSEAHILFSNVLDVMAVSERFLLDLEQRVEENIVISDVCDIVYQHTVNHFSVYITYVSNQTYQERAYKQLLQDKPAFRDVISQLERDPKCKGLSFSSFLILPFQRITRLKLLVQNILKKVEEKSDRESTALDAHKELETVVKACNEGVRKMSRTEQMISIQKKLEFKIKSVPIISHSRWLLKQGELQQMNGPKTSRTLRTKKLFREIYLFLFNDLLVICRQIPGDKYQVFDSAPRGLLRVEELEDQGQSLANVFILRLLENADDREASYMLKASSQSEMKRWMISLAPNRRTKFVSFTSRLVDCPQIQCVHPYVAQQPDELSLELADVLNILDKTDDGWIFGERLHDQERGWFPSSMGEEILNPKIRAQNLKECFRVHKSDDSQRRKLGSRNRQ
;
A
#
# COMPACT_ATOMS: atom_id res chain seq x y z
N ALA A 1 -5.88 -15.88 29.21
CA ALA A 1 -4.94 -15.46 28.14
C ALA A 1 -4.35 -16.69 27.47
N MET A 2 -3.49 -17.49 28.12
CA MET A 2 -2.96 -18.73 27.53
C MET A 2 -4.06 -19.76 27.18
N PHE A 3 -4.97 -20.06 28.13
CA PHE A 3 -6.11 -20.94 27.85
C PHE A 3 -7.04 -20.41 26.75
N GLU A 4 -7.22 -19.09 26.67
CA GLU A 4 -7.99 -18.44 25.59
C GLU A 4 -7.30 -18.64 24.22
N LEU A 5 -5.97 -18.58 24.18
CA LEU A 5 -5.20 -18.83 22.97
C LEU A 5 -5.44 -20.24 22.43
N VAL A 6 -5.35 -21.26 23.29
CA VAL A 6 -5.57 -22.68 22.93
C VAL A 6 -7.01 -22.93 22.48
N THR A 7 -7.99 -22.56 23.31
CA THR A 7 -9.42 -22.76 22.99
C THR A 7 -9.87 -22.00 21.73
N SER A 8 -9.31 -20.82 21.50
CA SER A 8 -9.58 -20.06 20.27
C SER A 8 -8.88 -20.64 19.05
N GLU A 9 -7.73 -21.33 19.19
CA GLU A 9 -7.09 -22.08 18.09
C GLU A 9 -7.96 -23.27 17.69
N ALA A 10 -8.44 -24.06 18.65
CA ALA A 10 -9.34 -25.19 18.39
C ALA A 10 -10.61 -24.74 17.63
N SER A 11 -11.19 -23.61 18.06
CA SER A 11 -12.35 -23.01 17.41
C SER A 11 -12.03 -22.53 15.98
N TYR A 12 -10.85 -21.93 15.78
CA TYR A 12 -10.39 -21.46 14.48
C TYR A 12 -10.14 -22.63 13.51
N TYR A 13 -9.38 -23.65 13.92
CA TYR A 13 -9.13 -24.85 13.12
C TYR A 13 -10.45 -25.53 12.72
N LYS A 14 -11.42 -25.65 13.64
CA LYS A 14 -12.74 -26.19 13.33
C LYS A 14 -13.47 -25.39 12.25
N SER A 15 -13.37 -24.06 12.27
CA SER A 15 -13.95 -23.21 11.23
C SER A 15 -13.23 -23.34 9.88
N LEU A 16 -11.90 -23.49 9.87
CA LEU A 16 -11.15 -23.79 8.64
C LEU A 16 -11.55 -25.14 8.06
N LYS A 17 -11.66 -26.17 8.91
CA LYS A 17 -12.10 -27.50 8.50
C LYS A 17 -13.50 -27.46 7.89
N LEU A 18 -14.39 -26.66 8.46
CA LEU A 18 -15.72 -26.44 7.88
C LEU A 18 -15.64 -25.75 6.51
N LEU A 19 -14.80 -24.72 6.35
CA LEU A 19 -14.56 -24.06 5.06
C LEU A 19 -14.13 -25.08 3.98
N VAL A 20 -13.21 -25.99 4.33
CA VAL A 20 -12.74 -27.03 3.41
C VAL A 20 -13.84 -28.07 3.15
N SER A 21 -14.34 -28.74 4.18
CA SER A 21 -15.25 -29.89 3.99
C SER A 21 -16.63 -29.52 3.46
N HIS A 22 -17.15 -28.33 3.81
CA HIS A 22 -18.52 -27.94 3.48
C HIS A 22 -18.61 -27.10 2.20
N PHE A 23 -17.58 -26.30 1.91
CA PHE A 23 -17.56 -25.45 0.72
C PHE A 23 -16.58 -25.95 -0.34
N MET A 24 -15.29 -26.07 -0.02
CA MET A 24 -14.27 -26.46 -1.03
C MET A 24 -14.50 -27.87 -1.59
N GLU A 25 -14.86 -28.81 -0.73
CA GLU A 25 -15.06 -30.21 -1.11
C GLU A 25 -16.47 -30.51 -1.65
N ASN A 26 -17.37 -29.53 -1.65
CA ASN A 26 -18.74 -29.71 -2.10
C ASN A 26 -18.83 -30.07 -3.60
N GLU A 27 -19.46 -31.20 -3.89
CA GLU A 27 -19.54 -31.74 -5.25
C GLU A 27 -20.33 -30.86 -6.23
N GLN A 28 -21.30 -30.07 -5.76
CA GLN A 28 -22.02 -29.13 -6.62
C GLN A 28 -21.12 -27.93 -6.97
N LEU A 29 -20.42 -27.37 -5.99
CA LEU A 29 -19.48 -26.26 -6.23
C LEU A 29 -18.34 -26.67 -7.15
N LYS A 30 -17.76 -27.87 -6.97
CA LYS A 30 -16.71 -28.40 -7.85
C LYS A 30 -17.15 -28.52 -9.32
N LYS A 31 -18.43 -28.82 -9.58
CA LYS A 31 -18.98 -28.92 -10.94
C LYS A 31 -19.26 -27.56 -11.57
N ILE A 32 -19.54 -26.54 -10.75
CA ILE A 32 -19.89 -25.19 -11.22
C ILE A 32 -18.65 -24.33 -11.46
N LEU A 33 -17.62 -24.51 -10.62
CA LEU A 33 -16.39 -23.72 -10.65
C LEU A 33 -15.37 -24.30 -11.63
N HIS A 34 -14.78 -23.44 -12.45
CA HIS A 34 -13.58 -23.79 -13.18
C HIS A 34 -12.39 -23.92 -12.21
N GLN A 35 -11.40 -24.74 -12.55
CA GLN A 35 -10.24 -24.99 -11.68
C GLN A 35 -9.50 -23.70 -11.29
N SER A 36 -9.38 -22.74 -12.23
CA SER A 36 -8.77 -21.43 -11.94
C SER A 36 -9.60 -20.58 -10.96
N GLU A 37 -10.93 -20.63 -11.05
CA GLU A 37 -11.82 -19.90 -10.14
C GLU A 37 -11.77 -20.50 -8.74
N ALA A 38 -11.78 -21.83 -8.64
CA ALA A 38 -11.61 -22.53 -7.37
C ALA A 38 -10.23 -22.22 -6.75
N HIS A 39 -9.16 -22.24 -7.54
CA HIS A 39 -7.83 -21.86 -7.07
C HIS A 39 -7.78 -20.41 -6.57
N ILE A 40 -8.44 -19.47 -7.27
CA ILE A 40 -8.52 -18.07 -6.80
C ILE A 40 -9.31 -17.99 -5.50
N LEU A 41 -10.49 -18.62 -5.41
CA LEU A 41 -11.37 -18.55 -4.25
C LEU A 41 -10.78 -19.17 -2.98
N PHE A 42 -10.13 -20.31 -3.09
CA PHE A 42 -9.63 -21.06 -1.93
C PHE A 42 -8.13 -20.86 -1.69
N SER A 43 -7.39 -20.28 -2.65
CA SER A 43 -5.95 -20.02 -2.54
C SER A 43 -5.22 -21.27 -1.99
N ASN A 44 -4.31 -21.08 -1.04
CA ASN A 44 -3.60 -22.12 -0.30
C ASN A 44 -4.25 -22.44 1.07
N VAL A 45 -5.59 -22.44 1.17
CA VAL A 45 -6.31 -22.70 2.45
C VAL A 45 -5.93 -24.04 3.10
N LEU A 46 -5.64 -25.06 2.29
CA LEU A 46 -5.25 -26.38 2.79
C LEU A 46 -3.93 -26.33 3.55
N ASP A 47 -2.95 -25.54 3.07
CA ASP A 47 -1.67 -25.35 3.75
C ASP A 47 -1.88 -24.59 5.07
N VAL A 48 -2.75 -23.57 5.08
CA VAL A 48 -3.12 -22.83 6.29
C VAL A 48 -3.78 -23.76 7.31
N MET A 49 -4.69 -24.62 6.87
CA MET A 49 -5.36 -25.59 7.74
C MET A 49 -4.39 -26.61 8.33
N ALA A 50 -3.46 -27.15 7.54
CA ALA A 50 -2.45 -28.09 8.02
C ALA A 50 -1.51 -27.47 9.05
N VAL A 51 -1.11 -26.21 8.84
CA VAL A 51 -0.29 -25.47 9.83
C VAL A 51 -1.07 -25.21 11.12
N SER A 52 -2.34 -24.81 11.03
CA SER A 52 -3.21 -24.61 12.20
C SER A 52 -3.46 -25.91 12.97
N GLU A 53 -3.64 -27.03 12.27
CA GLU A 53 -3.77 -28.36 12.90
C GLU A 53 -2.53 -28.72 13.72
N ARG A 54 -1.34 -28.59 13.11
CA ARG A 54 -0.08 -28.89 13.80
C ARG A 54 0.14 -27.96 15.00
N PHE A 55 -0.16 -26.67 14.83
CA PHE A 55 -0.05 -25.70 15.92
C PHE A 55 -1.00 -26.03 17.07
N LEU A 56 -2.24 -26.44 16.76
CA LEU A 56 -3.20 -26.87 17.77
C LEU A 56 -2.72 -28.11 18.54
N LEU A 57 -2.19 -29.13 17.83
CA LEU A 57 -1.68 -30.35 18.46
C LEU A 57 -0.56 -30.05 19.47
N ASP A 58 0.40 -29.21 19.09
CA ASP A 58 1.51 -28.84 19.99
C ASP A 58 1.00 -28.04 21.21
N LEU A 59 -0.03 -27.20 21.03
CA LEU A 59 -0.67 -26.48 22.13
C LEU A 59 -1.44 -27.42 23.07
N GLU A 60 -2.21 -28.37 22.52
CA GLU A 60 -2.97 -29.35 23.30
C GLU A 60 -2.03 -30.25 24.11
N GLN A 61 -0.93 -30.71 23.51
CA GLN A 61 0.10 -31.47 24.20
C GLN A 61 0.64 -30.70 25.43
N ARG A 62 0.90 -29.39 25.29
CA ARG A 62 1.35 -28.55 26.41
C ARG A 62 0.32 -28.42 27.53
N VAL A 63 -0.97 -28.45 27.20
CA VAL A 63 -2.06 -28.44 28.19
C VAL A 63 -2.17 -29.79 28.90
N GLU A 64 -1.91 -30.89 28.20
CA GLU A 64 -1.96 -32.24 28.78
C GLU A 64 -0.78 -32.53 29.72
N GLU A 65 0.39 -31.90 29.49
CA GLU A 65 1.59 -32.09 30.30
C GLU A 65 1.42 -31.62 31.76
N ASN A 66 0.63 -30.57 32.03
CA ASN A 66 0.46 -30.00 33.37
C ASN A 66 -0.92 -29.37 33.58
N ILE A 67 -1.47 -29.48 34.79
CA ILE A 67 -2.76 -28.85 35.18
C ILE A 67 -2.73 -27.33 34.99
N VAL A 68 -1.56 -26.71 35.17
CA VAL A 68 -1.33 -25.28 34.95
C VAL A 68 -0.41 -25.11 33.76
N ILE A 69 -0.90 -24.40 32.74
CA ILE A 69 -0.11 -24.06 31.55
C ILE A 69 1.02 -23.12 31.95
N SER A 70 2.27 -23.58 31.83
CA SER A 70 3.47 -22.83 32.19
C SER A 70 3.76 -21.70 31.19
N ASP A 71 3.86 -22.04 29.91
CA ASP A 71 4.04 -21.10 28.80
C ASP A 71 3.47 -21.72 27.51
N VAL A 72 3.09 -20.86 26.57
CA VAL A 72 2.70 -21.21 25.19
C VAL A 72 3.38 -20.31 24.15
N CYS A 73 4.09 -19.26 24.60
CA CYS A 73 4.71 -18.28 23.70
C CYS A 73 5.91 -18.86 22.95
N ASP A 74 6.61 -19.83 23.54
CA ASP A 74 7.65 -20.62 22.86
C ASP A 74 7.09 -21.35 21.62
N ILE A 75 5.94 -22.02 21.77
CA ILE A 75 5.26 -22.73 20.66
C ILE A 75 4.82 -21.72 19.61
N VAL A 76 4.18 -20.62 20.02
CA VAL A 76 3.76 -19.55 19.11
C VAL A 76 4.95 -19.01 18.30
N TYR A 77 6.07 -18.73 18.96
CA TYR A 77 7.28 -18.26 18.29
C TYR A 77 7.78 -19.26 17.25
N GLN A 78 7.95 -20.54 17.63
CA GLN A 78 8.45 -21.58 16.73
C GLN A 78 7.57 -21.77 15.49
N HIS A 79 6.25 -21.76 15.66
CA HIS A 79 5.31 -21.87 14.55
C HIS A 79 5.29 -20.62 13.67
N THR A 80 5.40 -19.43 14.29
CA THR A 80 5.42 -18.19 13.54
C THR A 80 6.63 -18.09 12.63
N VAL A 81 7.82 -18.43 13.12
CA VAL A 81 9.07 -18.41 12.34
C VAL A 81 9.06 -19.44 11.22
N ASN A 82 8.66 -20.68 11.52
CA ASN A 82 8.91 -21.80 10.62
C ASN A 82 7.74 -22.11 9.66
N HIS A 83 6.51 -21.73 10.03
CA HIS A 83 5.31 -22.25 9.37
C HIS A 83 4.31 -21.17 8.95
N PHE A 84 4.27 -20.00 9.60
CA PHE A 84 3.23 -19.01 9.33
C PHE A 84 3.40 -18.20 8.02
N SER A 85 4.44 -18.47 7.23
CA SER A 85 4.61 -17.89 5.89
C SER A 85 3.44 -18.23 4.94
N VAL A 86 2.75 -19.35 5.17
CA VAL A 86 1.54 -19.74 4.39
C VAL A 86 0.40 -18.72 4.53
N TYR A 87 0.28 -18.06 5.69
CA TYR A 87 -0.72 -17.02 5.92
C TYR A 87 -0.44 -15.78 5.06
N ILE A 88 0.84 -15.44 4.84
CA ILE A 88 1.22 -14.31 3.99
C ILE A 88 0.71 -14.54 2.57
N THR A 89 0.91 -15.74 2.04
CA THR A 89 0.44 -16.13 0.70
C THR A 89 -1.08 -16.07 0.62
N TYR A 90 -1.78 -16.63 1.61
CA TYR A 90 -3.24 -16.65 1.63
C TYR A 90 -3.82 -15.22 1.69
N VAL A 91 -3.37 -14.43 2.67
CA VAL A 91 -3.88 -13.08 2.91
C VAL A 91 -3.56 -12.14 1.75
N SER A 92 -2.41 -12.30 1.09
CA SER A 92 -2.08 -11.51 -0.11
C SER A 92 -3.10 -11.70 -1.24
N ASN A 93 -3.74 -12.88 -1.30
CA ASN A 93 -4.76 -13.21 -2.31
C ASN A 93 -6.19 -12.82 -1.90
N GLN A 94 -6.42 -12.36 -0.66
CA GLN A 94 -7.75 -12.09 -0.10
C GLN A 94 -8.58 -11.14 -0.97
N THR A 95 -7.96 -10.10 -1.52
CA THR A 95 -8.67 -9.14 -2.38
C THR A 95 -9.16 -9.79 -3.68
N TYR A 96 -8.41 -10.74 -4.24
CA TYR A 96 -8.84 -11.51 -5.42
C TYR A 96 -9.93 -12.51 -5.07
N GLN A 97 -9.83 -13.17 -3.91
CA GLN A 97 -10.88 -14.06 -3.40
C GLN A 97 -12.21 -13.31 -3.28
N GLU A 98 -12.20 -12.14 -2.66
CA GLU A 98 -13.41 -11.33 -2.48
C GLU A 98 -14.02 -10.87 -3.80
N ARG A 99 -13.20 -10.41 -4.75
CA ARG A 99 -13.68 -9.98 -6.07
C ARG A 99 -14.18 -11.13 -6.91
N ALA A 100 -13.44 -12.24 -6.95
CA ALA A 100 -13.86 -13.45 -7.64
C ALA A 100 -15.18 -13.97 -7.06
N TYR A 101 -15.34 -13.97 -5.74
CA TYR A 101 -16.59 -14.34 -5.09
C TYR A 101 -17.74 -13.43 -5.52
N LYS A 102 -17.57 -12.10 -5.45
CA LYS A 102 -18.58 -11.13 -5.90
C LYS A 102 -18.95 -11.32 -7.37
N GLN A 103 -17.96 -11.54 -8.23
CA GLN A 103 -18.16 -11.77 -9.66
C GLN A 103 -18.92 -13.08 -9.90
N LEU A 104 -18.54 -14.18 -9.26
CA LEU A 104 -19.20 -15.47 -9.40
C LEU A 104 -20.66 -15.43 -8.92
N LEU A 105 -20.96 -14.68 -7.86
CA LEU A 105 -22.35 -14.47 -7.41
C LEU A 105 -23.20 -13.72 -8.44
N GLN A 106 -22.59 -12.84 -9.25
CA GLN A 106 -23.27 -12.08 -10.29
C GLN A 106 -23.41 -12.90 -11.59
N ASP A 107 -22.31 -13.52 -12.03
CA ASP A 107 -22.20 -14.16 -13.34
C ASP A 107 -22.80 -15.58 -13.36
N LYS A 108 -22.86 -16.27 -12.21
CA LYS A 108 -23.30 -17.67 -12.12
C LYS A 108 -24.45 -17.86 -11.12
N PRO A 109 -25.73 -17.84 -11.60
CA PRO A 109 -26.88 -18.07 -10.74
C PRO A 109 -26.82 -19.39 -9.95
N ALA A 110 -26.37 -20.47 -10.60
CA ALA A 110 -26.21 -21.78 -9.95
C ALA A 110 -25.20 -21.74 -8.78
N PHE A 111 -24.12 -20.97 -8.91
CA PHE A 111 -23.15 -20.78 -7.82
C PHE A 111 -23.81 -20.05 -6.64
N ARG A 112 -24.53 -18.96 -6.93
CA ARG A 112 -25.26 -18.18 -5.91
C ARG A 112 -26.27 -19.04 -5.16
N ASP A 113 -27.02 -19.89 -5.86
CA ASP A 113 -28.06 -20.73 -5.25
C ASP A 113 -27.44 -21.80 -4.34
N VAL A 114 -26.36 -22.45 -4.78
CA VAL A 114 -25.63 -23.44 -3.96
C VAL A 114 -24.99 -22.78 -2.74
N ILE A 115 -24.34 -21.62 -2.89
CA ILE A 115 -23.78 -20.88 -1.74
C ILE A 115 -24.89 -20.52 -0.74
N SER A 116 -26.02 -20.00 -1.22
CA SER A 116 -27.16 -19.65 -0.36
C SER A 116 -27.72 -20.86 0.39
N GLN A 117 -27.71 -22.04 -0.24
CA GLN A 117 -28.10 -23.29 0.41
C GLN A 117 -27.08 -23.71 1.48
N LEU A 118 -25.78 -23.66 1.16
CA LEU A 118 -24.71 -24.05 2.08
C LEU A 118 -24.61 -23.14 3.31
N GLU A 119 -24.82 -21.83 3.15
CA GLU A 119 -24.83 -20.85 4.25
C GLU A 119 -26.00 -21.06 5.22
N ARG A 120 -27.13 -21.63 4.76
CA ARG A 120 -28.28 -21.96 5.61
C ARG A 120 -28.09 -23.23 6.43
N ASP A 121 -27.07 -24.04 6.14
CA ASP A 121 -26.78 -25.23 6.94
C ASP A 121 -26.46 -24.82 8.40
N PRO A 122 -27.10 -25.43 9.41
CA PRO A 122 -26.81 -25.16 10.82
C PRO A 122 -25.32 -25.26 11.19
N LYS A 123 -24.52 -26.05 10.47
CA LYS A 123 -23.06 -26.14 10.64
C LYS A 123 -22.36 -24.78 10.50
N CYS A 124 -22.88 -23.91 9.64
CA CYS A 124 -22.35 -22.57 9.39
C CYS A 124 -22.67 -21.57 10.51
N LYS A 125 -23.60 -21.90 11.43
CA LYS A 125 -24.01 -21.05 12.57
C LYS A 125 -24.40 -19.62 12.15
N GLY A 126 -25.01 -19.47 10.97
CA GLY A 126 -25.42 -18.18 10.42
C GLY A 126 -24.27 -17.33 9.84
N LEU A 127 -23.05 -17.87 9.73
CA LEU A 127 -21.94 -17.21 9.05
C LEU A 127 -22.03 -17.40 7.54
N SER A 128 -21.76 -16.33 6.79
CA SER A 128 -21.63 -16.38 5.34
C SER A 128 -20.30 -17.00 4.91
N PHE A 129 -20.24 -17.47 3.67
CA PHE A 129 -19.02 -18.01 3.05
C PHE A 129 -17.87 -16.99 3.10
N SER A 130 -18.16 -15.70 2.85
CA SER A 130 -17.17 -14.62 2.94
C SER A 130 -16.58 -14.48 4.36
N SER A 131 -17.38 -14.71 5.40
CA SER A 131 -16.91 -14.70 6.80
C SER A 131 -15.92 -15.83 7.10
N PHE A 132 -16.00 -16.96 6.39
CA PHE A 132 -15.00 -18.02 6.50
C PHE A 132 -13.71 -17.69 5.76
N LEU A 133 -13.81 -17.06 4.58
CA LEU A 133 -12.64 -16.72 3.77
C LEU A 133 -11.69 -15.74 4.47
N ILE A 134 -12.19 -14.84 5.33
CA ILE A 134 -11.37 -13.83 6.03
C ILE A 134 -10.69 -14.35 7.32
N LEU A 135 -11.03 -15.56 7.76
CA LEU A 135 -10.55 -16.10 9.04
C LEU A 135 -9.02 -16.13 9.18
N PRO A 136 -8.20 -16.50 8.16
CA PRO A 136 -6.74 -16.52 8.32
C PRO A 136 -6.13 -15.15 8.65
N PHE A 137 -6.64 -14.06 8.06
CA PHE A 137 -6.21 -12.71 8.40
C PHE A 137 -6.61 -12.30 9.82
N GLN A 138 -7.85 -12.61 10.21
CA GLN A 138 -8.34 -12.37 11.57
C GLN A 138 -7.55 -13.17 12.61
N ARG A 139 -7.12 -14.40 12.28
CA ARG A 139 -6.38 -15.24 13.21
C ARG A 139 -5.00 -14.68 13.50
N ILE A 140 -4.22 -14.32 12.47
CA ILE A 140 -2.84 -13.85 12.68
C ILE A 140 -2.80 -12.53 13.45
N THR A 141 -3.78 -11.65 13.20
CA THR A 141 -3.95 -10.39 13.95
C THR A 141 -4.40 -10.64 15.39
N ARG A 142 -5.32 -11.59 15.62
CA ARG A 142 -5.77 -11.96 16.96
C ARG A 142 -4.69 -12.64 17.80
N LEU A 143 -3.86 -13.52 17.20
CA LEU A 143 -2.73 -14.15 17.88
C LEU A 143 -1.77 -13.10 18.46
N LYS A 144 -1.45 -12.05 17.68
CA LYS A 144 -0.63 -10.92 18.17
C LYS A 144 -1.24 -10.27 19.41
N LEU A 145 -2.54 -9.98 19.39
CA LEU A 145 -3.25 -9.38 20.53
C LEU A 145 -3.29 -10.31 21.76
N LEU A 146 -3.47 -11.61 21.54
CA LEU A 146 -3.46 -12.61 22.61
C LEU A 146 -2.09 -12.69 23.29
N VAL A 147 -1.00 -12.72 22.51
CA VAL A 147 0.37 -12.69 23.05
C VAL A 147 0.64 -11.36 23.75
N GLN A 148 0.19 -10.24 23.22
CA GLN A 148 0.29 -8.93 23.89
C GLN A 148 -0.44 -8.93 25.24
N ASN A 149 -1.58 -9.60 25.35
CA ASN A 149 -2.31 -9.75 26.61
C ASN A 149 -1.62 -10.71 27.59
N ILE A 150 -0.87 -11.70 27.10
CA ILE A 150 0.01 -12.54 27.93
C ILE A 150 1.15 -11.67 28.47
N LEU A 151 1.86 -10.93 27.61
CA LEU A 151 2.95 -10.03 27.99
C LEU A 151 2.60 -9.07 29.12
N LYS A 152 1.42 -8.44 29.06
CA LYS A 152 0.92 -7.52 30.11
C LYS A 152 0.75 -8.15 31.49
N LYS A 153 0.73 -9.48 31.58
CA LYS A 153 0.47 -10.25 32.81
C LYS A 153 1.67 -11.08 33.27
N VAL A 154 2.75 -11.09 32.49
CA VAL A 154 3.96 -11.83 32.83
C VAL A 154 4.84 -10.97 33.74
N GLU A 155 5.55 -11.62 34.66
CA GLU A 155 6.49 -10.96 35.58
C GLU A 155 7.69 -10.38 34.82
N GLU A 156 8.07 -9.15 35.15
CA GLU A 156 9.22 -8.48 34.54
C GLU A 156 10.52 -9.25 34.79
N LYS A 157 11.37 -9.31 33.77
CA LYS A 157 12.68 -10.01 33.74
C LYS A 157 12.59 -11.53 33.93
N SER A 158 11.43 -12.13 33.68
CA SER A 158 11.28 -13.58 33.64
C SER A 158 11.61 -14.15 32.26
N ASP A 159 11.98 -15.43 32.18
CA ASP A 159 12.21 -16.12 30.90
C ASP A 159 10.94 -16.09 30.01
N ARG A 160 9.76 -16.12 30.64
CA ARG A 160 8.44 -16.02 29.99
C ARG A 160 8.22 -14.67 29.32
N GLU A 161 8.81 -13.60 29.86
CA GLU A 161 8.73 -12.29 29.22
C GLU A 161 9.53 -12.32 27.92
N SER A 162 10.72 -12.93 27.95
CA SER A 162 11.57 -13.06 26.75
C SER A 162 10.87 -13.85 25.65
N THR A 163 10.32 -15.03 25.97
CA THR A 163 9.63 -15.87 24.97
C THR A 163 8.40 -15.17 24.38
N ALA A 164 7.64 -14.47 25.22
CA ALA A 164 6.46 -13.72 24.78
C ALA A 164 6.82 -12.48 23.94
N LEU A 165 7.94 -11.80 24.23
CA LEU A 165 8.44 -10.68 23.43
C LEU A 165 8.88 -11.14 22.04
N ASP A 166 9.62 -12.25 21.98
CA ASP A 166 10.08 -12.84 20.71
C ASP A 166 8.88 -13.29 19.85
N ALA A 167 7.91 -13.99 20.45
CA ALA A 167 6.67 -14.39 19.78
C ALA A 167 5.88 -13.19 19.25
N HIS A 168 5.72 -12.14 20.07
CA HIS A 168 5.00 -10.93 19.67
C HIS A 168 5.68 -10.21 18.50
N LYS A 169 7.01 -10.07 18.56
CA LYS A 169 7.81 -9.42 17.52
C LYS A 169 7.73 -10.18 16.20
N GLU A 170 7.79 -11.50 16.24
CA GLU A 170 7.70 -12.30 15.02
C GLU A 170 6.29 -12.26 14.43
N LEU A 171 5.24 -12.35 15.26
CA LEU A 171 3.86 -12.18 14.81
C LEU A 171 3.63 -10.81 14.18
N GLU A 172 4.22 -9.75 14.74
CA GLU A 172 4.19 -8.42 14.14
C GLU A 172 4.86 -8.40 12.76
N THR A 173 5.96 -9.12 12.59
CA THR A 173 6.66 -9.24 11.30
C THR A 173 5.78 -9.94 10.27
N VAL A 174 5.13 -11.04 10.62
CA VAL A 174 4.18 -11.73 9.74
C VAL A 174 2.99 -10.85 9.39
N VAL A 175 2.37 -10.16 10.35
CA VAL A 175 1.25 -9.23 10.09
C VAL A 175 1.67 -8.10 9.15
N LYS A 176 2.86 -7.52 9.34
CA LYS A 176 3.42 -6.52 8.42
C LYS A 176 3.62 -7.09 7.02
N ALA A 177 4.15 -8.31 6.91
CA ALA A 177 4.35 -8.98 5.63
C ALA A 177 3.03 -9.30 4.90
N CYS A 178 1.99 -9.72 5.62
CA CYS A 178 0.63 -9.89 5.08
C CYS A 178 0.11 -8.58 4.47
N ASN A 179 0.20 -7.48 5.22
CA ASN A 179 -0.27 -6.17 4.76
C ASN A 179 0.52 -5.67 3.53
N GLU A 180 1.84 -5.85 3.52
CA GLU A 180 2.66 -5.49 2.35
C GLU A 180 2.38 -6.40 1.15
N GLY A 181 2.09 -7.68 1.39
CA GLY A 181 1.65 -8.63 0.36
C GLY A 181 0.37 -8.16 -0.33
N VAL A 182 -0.65 -7.78 0.44
CA VAL A 182 -1.90 -7.19 -0.10
C VAL A 182 -1.62 -5.92 -0.91
N ARG A 183 -0.78 -5.01 -0.40
CA ARG A 183 -0.41 -3.78 -1.12
C ARG A 183 0.33 -4.09 -2.42
N LYS A 184 1.27 -5.02 -2.40
CA LYS A 184 2.06 -5.44 -3.57
C LYS A 184 1.16 -6.06 -4.65
N MET A 185 0.19 -6.87 -4.23
CA MET A 185 -0.80 -7.45 -5.13
C MET A 185 -1.69 -6.37 -5.77
N SER A 186 -2.22 -5.43 -4.99
CA SER A 186 -2.98 -4.28 -5.51
C SER A 186 -2.17 -3.44 -6.51
N ARG A 187 -0.89 -3.17 -6.23
CA ARG A 187 0.02 -2.50 -7.17
C ARG A 187 0.19 -3.30 -8.45
N THR A 188 0.40 -4.61 -8.35
CA THR A 188 0.59 -5.50 -9.51
C THR A 188 -0.64 -5.50 -10.41
N GLU A 189 -1.84 -5.55 -9.83
CA GLU A 189 -3.10 -5.44 -10.57
C GLU A 189 -3.21 -4.10 -11.31
N GLN A 190 -2.88 -3.00 -10.64
CA GLN A 190 -2.87 -1.69 -11.25
C GLN A 190 -1.92 -1.68 -12.46
N MET A 191 -0.74 -2.31 -12.36
CA MET A 191 0.21 -2.38 -13.47
C MET A 191 -0.35 -3.21 -14.64
N ILE A 192 -1.04 -4.33 -14.36
CA ILE A 192 -1.71 -5.15 -15.38
C ILE A 192 -2.81 -4.34 -16.09
N SER A 193 -3.63 -3.62 -15.32
CA SER A 193 -4.69 -2.76 -15.84
C SER A 193 -4.13 -1.68 -16.76
N ILE A 194 -3.07 -0.99 -16.34
CA ILE A 194 -2.38 0.02 -17.15
C ILE A 194 -1.79 -0.62 -18.41
N GLN A 195 -1.04 -1.73 -18.29
CA GLN A 195 -0.42 -2.40 -19.44
C GLN A 195 -1.44 -2.78 -20.53
N LYS A 196 -2.64 -3.24 -20.14
CA LYS A 196 -3.73 -3.55 -21.10
C LYS A 196 -4.21 -2.33 -21.90
N LYS A 197 -4.05 -1.12 -21.36
CA LYS A 197 -4.45 0.13 -22.02
C LYS A 197 -3.33 0.75 -22.86
N LEU A 198 -2.07 0.32 -22.70
CA LEU A 198 -0.94 0.90 -23.41
C LEU A 198 -0.67 0.22 -24.76
N GLU A 199 -0.47 1.03 -25.79
CA GLU A 199 -0.02 0.60 -27.13
C GLU A 199 1.30 1.29 -27.47
N PHE A 200 2.38 0.52 -27.65
CA PHE A 200 3.73 1.07 -27.87
C PHE A 200 4.00 1.31 -29.36
N LYS A 201 4.29 2.56 -29.74
CA LYS A 201 4.88 2.91 -31.05
C LYS A 201 6.41 2.93 -31.06
N ILE A 202 7.01 2.97 -29.88
CA ILE A 202 8.44 2.90 -29.63
C ILE A 202 8.81 1.47 -29.20
N LYS A 203 10.09 1.24 -28.89
CA LYS A 203 10.54 0.00 -28.25
C LYS A 203 9.70 -0.26 -26.99
N SER A 204 9.08 -1.43 -26.93
CA SER A 204 8.22 -1.82 -25.82
C SER A 204 9.02 -1.86 -24.52
N VAL A 205 8.47 -1.28 -23.46
CA VAL A 205 9.05 -1.30 -22.11
C VAL A 205 8.14 -2.17 -21.23
N PRO A 206 8.69 -3.18 -20.53
CA PRO A 206 7.88 -4.02 -19.65
C PRO A 206 7.29 -3.14 -18.54
N ILE A 207 5.97 -3.14 -18.36
CA ILE A 207 5.28 -2.32 -17.34
C ILE A 207 5.15 -3.10 -16.04
N ILE A 208 4.77 -4.38 -16.09
CA ILE A 208 4.68 -5.24 -14.92
C ILE A 208 6.09 -5.56 -14.41
N SER A 209 6.40 -5.17 -13.18
CA SER A 209 7.66 -5.45 -12.50
C SER A 209 7.43 -5.58 -10.99
N HIS A 210 8.23 -6.43 -10.33
CA HIS A 210 8.12 -6.73 -8.90
C HIS A 210 8.31 -5.51 -7.98
N SER A 211 9.01 -4.48 -8.46
CA SER A 211 9.36 -3.28 -7.70
C SER A 211 8.77 -2.00 -8.28
N ARG A 212 7.82 -2.11 -9.23
CA ARG A 212 7.20 -0.95 -9.87
C ARG A 212 5.82 -0.65 -9.30
N TRP A 213 5.56 0.63 -9.05
CA TRP A 213 4.23 1.14 -8.71
C TRP A 213 4.00 2.51 -9.32
N LEU A 214 2.73 2.85 -9.56
CA LEU A 214 2.34 4.15 -10.09
C LEU A 214 2.47 5.22 -8.98
N LEU A 215 3.14 6.33 -9.30
CA LEU A 215 3.23 7.50 -8.44
C LEU A 215 2.20 8.56 -8.80
N LYS A 216 1.99 8.81 -10.10
CA LYS A 216 1.00 9.76 -10.58
C LYS A 216 0.62 9.44 -12.01
N GLN A 217 -0.62 9.72 -12.38
CA GLN A 217 -1.06 9.69 -13.77
C GLN A 217 -2.01 10.84 -14.04
N GLY A 218 -2.07 11.31 -15.28
CA GLY A 218 -2.98 12.39 -15.65
C GLY A 218 -2.65 13.06 -16.96
N GLU A 219 -3.56 13.94 -17.36
CA GLU A 219 -3.49 14.70 -18.60
C GLU A 219 -2.70 16.00 -18.41
N LEU A 220 -1.87 16.33 -19.40
CA LEU A 220 -1.16 17.60 -19.52
C LEU A 220 -1.21 18.07 -20.97
N GLN A 221 -0.95 19.35 -21.19
CA GLN A 221 -0.87 19.91 -22.54
C GLN A 221 0.59 20.15 -22.93
N GLN A 222 1.06 19.44 -23.95
CA GLN A 222 2.37 19.69 -24.56
C GLN A 222 2.29 20.90 -25.49
N MET A 223 3.14 21.90 -25.24
CA MET A 223 3.38 23.00 -26.15
C MET A 223 4.35 22.59 -27.25
N ASN A 224 3.98 22.83 -28.50
CA ASN A 224 4.95 22.78 -29.58
C ASN A 224 5.81 24.05 -29.50
N GLY A 225 7.12 23.90 -29.28
CA GLY A 225 8.04 25.04 -29.31
C GLY A 225 7.95 25.80 -30.65
N PRO A 226 8.41 27.07 -30.71
CA PRO A 226 8.44 27.84 -31.94
C PRO A 226 9.45 27.22 -32.91
N LYS A 227 9.05 26.17 -33.62
CA LYS A 227 9.81 25.67 -34.75
C LYS A 227 9.66 26.70 -35.86
N THR A 228 10.77 27.31 -36.22
CA THR A 228 10.99 28.15 -37.39
C THR A 228 10.42 27.50 -38.67
N SER A 229 9.12 27.65 -38.91
CA SER A 229 8.52 27.23 -40.18
C SER A 229 7.51 28.28 -40.60
N ARG A 230 7.92 29.07 -41.59
CA ARG A 230 7.14 30.07 -42.33
C ARG A 230 6.03 29.40 -43.17
N THR A 231 5.28 28.50 -42.58
CA THR A 231 4.17 27.80 -43.23
C THR A 231 2.99 27.82 -42.27
N LEU A 232 2.17 28.86 -42.39
CA LEU A 232 0.85 28.96 -41.78
C LEU A 232 -0.04 27.80 -42.26
N ARG A 233 -0.05 26.70 -41.51
CA ARG A 233 -1.25 25.90 -41.31
C ARG A 233 -1.36 25.60 -39.83
N THR A 234 -2.45 26.07 -39.26
CA THR A 234 -2.95 25.98 -37.88
C THR A 234 -2.74 24.60 -37.23
N LYS A 235 -1.51 24.28 -36.81
CA LYS A 235 -1.30 23.22 -35.82
C LYS A 235 -1.67 23.80 -34.46
N LYS A 236 -2.62 23.17 -33.75
CA LYS A 236 -2.94 23.52 -32.36
C LYS A 236 -1.63 23.71 -31.58
N LEU A 237 -1.47 24.90 -30.97
CA LEU A 237 -0.27 25.28 -30.21
C LEU A 237 0.01 24.27 -29.08
N PHE A 238 -1.08 23.77 -28.49
CA PHE A 238 -1.10 22.76 -27.45
C PHE A 238 -1.61 21.42 -28.00
N ARG A 239 -1.03 20.32 -27.52
CA ARG A 239 -1.46 18.95 -27.77
C ARG A 239 -1.65 18.24 -26.45
N GLU A 240 -2.80 17.62 -26.27
CA GLU A 240 -3.07 16.81 -25.09
C GLU A 240 -2.17 15.58 -25.09
N ILE A 241 -1.53 15.36 -23.96
CA ILE A 241 -0.73 14.20 -23.65
C ILE A 241 -1.18 13.64 -22.31
N TYR A 242 -0.84 12.40 -22.07
CA TYR A 242 -1.10 11.74 -20.80
C TYR A 242 0.21 11.16 -20.28
N LEU A 243 0.46 11.29 -18.99
CA LEU A 243 1.65 10.77 -18.34
C LEU A 243 1.26 9.62 -17.41
N PHE A 244 2.00 8.52 -17.47
CA PHE A 244 2.06 7.54 -16.40
C PHE A 244 3.44 7.60 -15.77
N LEU A 245 3.51 8.13 -14.56
CA LEU A 245 4.74 8.22 -13.79
C LEU A 245 4.76 7.11 -12.75
N PHE A 246 5.72 6.20 -12.90
CA PHE A 246 6.05 5.15 -11.95
C PHE A 246 7.23 5.58 -11.07
N ASN A 247 7.50 4.79 -10.03
CA ASN A 247 8.62 5.04 -9.12
C ASN A 247 10.01 5.02 -9.78
N ASP A 248 10.16 4.29 -10.89
CA ASP A 248 11.41 4.09 -11.62
C ASP A 248 11.34 4.50 -13.11
N LEU A 249 10.15 4.75 -13.66
CA LEU A 249 9.91 4.94 -15.08
C LEU A 249 8.86 6.04 -15.33
N LEU A 250 9.04 6.85 -16.36
CA LEU A 250 8.00 7.71 -16.92
C LEU A 250 7.59 7.19 -18.30
N VAL A 251 6.29 7.11 -18.55
CA VAL A 251 5.70 6.79 -19.85
C VAL A 251 4.87 7.98 -20.32
N ILE A 252 5.14 8.45 -21.53
CA ILE A 252 4.47 9.58 -22.17
C ILE A 252 3.63 9.06 -23.34
N CYS A 253 2.33 9.36 -23.30
CA CYS A 253 1.38 8.81 -24.26
C CYS A 253 0.35 9.86 -24.73
N ARG A 254 -0.39 9.49 -25.79
CA ARG A 254 -1.60 10.20 -26.22
C ARG A 254 -2.79 9.29 -26.01
N GLN A 255 -3.88 9.83 -25.49
CA GLN A 255 -5.12 9.08 -25.42
C GLN A 255 -5.65 8.82 -26.84
N ILE A 256 -6.10 7.60 -27.09
CA ILE A 256 -6.74 7.17 -28.32
C ILE A 256 -8.14 6.61 -27.99
N PRO A 257 -9.06 6.52 -28.97
CA PRO A 257 -10.41 6.01 -28.73
C PRO A 257 -10.41 4.64 -28.06
N GLY A 258 -11.38 4.42 -27.15
CA GLY A 258 -11.55 3.14 -26.44
C GLY A 258 -10.74 3.01 -25.14
N ASP A 259 -10.46 4.11 -24.43
CA ASP A 259 -9.68 4.16 -23.18
C ASP A 259 -8.30 3.48 -23.31
N LYS A 260 -7.65 3.72 -24.45
CA LYS A 260 -6.30 3.27 -24.73
C LYS A 260 -5.36 4.45 -24.86
N TYR A 261 -4.07 4.19 -24.68
CA TYR A 261 -3.02 5.19 -24.67
C TYR A 261 -1.88 4.75 -25.56
N GLN A 262 -1.61 5.55 -26.58
CA GLN A 262 -0.51 5.31 -27.49
C GLN A 262 0.77 5.93 -26.95
N VAL A 263 1.71 5.08 -26.52
CA VAL A 263 3.01 5.47 -25.99
C VAL A 263 3.92 5.92 -27.13
N PHE A 264 4.49 7.11 -26.98
CA PHE A 264 5.41 7.68 -27.97
C PHE A 264 6.75 8.12 -27.38
N ASP A 265 6.88 8.19 -26.05
CA ASP A 265 8.18 8.34 -25.40
C ASP A 265 8.17 7.73 -23.99
N SER A 266 9.33 7.36 -23.47
CA SER A 266 9.52 6.92 -22.09
C SER A 266 10.96 7.11 -21.64
N ALA A 267 11.17 7.31 -20.33
CA ALA A 267 12.50 7.46 -19.76
C ALA A 267 12.58 6.93 -18.31
N PRO A 268 13.71 6.39 -17.87
CA PRO A 268 13.95 6.10 -16.46
C PRO A 268 13.78 7.37 -15.61
N ARG A 269 13.09 7.25 -14.48
CA ARG A 269 12.76 8.40 -13.63
C ARG A 269 14.02 9.15 -13.17
N GLY A 270 15.11 8.43 -12.87
CA GLY A 270 16.40 9.01 -12.46
C GLY A 270 17.01 10.00 -13.46
N LEU A 271 16.60 9.89 -14.73
CA LEU A 271 17.09 10.68 -15.86
C LEU A 271 16.16 11.84 -16.23
N LEU A 272 15.18 12.15 -15.38
CA LEU A 272 14.30 13.31 -15.56
C LEU A 272 14.88 14.55 -14.90
N ARG A 273 14.73 15.71 -15.54
CA ARG A 273 14.98 17.04 -14.96
C ARG A 273 13.76 17.91 -15.21
N VAL A 274 13.42 18.71 -14.21
CA VAL A 274 12.25 19.58 -14.25
C VAL A 274 12.69 21.00 -13.93
N GLU A 275 12.26 21.94 -14.74
CA GLU A 275 12.56 23.37 -14.60
C GLU A 275 11.23 24.15 -14.63
N GLU A 276 11.04 25.02 -13.64
CA GLU A 276 9.93 25.96 -13.64
C GLU A 276 10.17 27.06 -14.67
N LEU A 277 9.14 27.46 -15.40
CA LEU A 277 9.21 28.64 -16.25
C LEU A 277 8.56 29.80 -15.50
N GLU A 278 9.29 30.91 -15.34
CA GLU A 278 8.70 32.14 -14.78
C GLU A 278 7.54 32.60 -15.66
N ASP A 279 6.45 33.04 -15.03
CA ASP A 279 5.22 33.43 -15.73
C ASP A 279 5.47 34.67 -16.59
N GLN A 280 5.54 34.48 -17.92
CA GLN A 280 5.69 35.56 -18.90
C GLN A 280 4.33 36.11 -19.38
N GLY A 281 3.23 35.83 -18.67
CA GLY A 281 1.88 36.34 -18.92
C GLY A 281 0.83 35.24 -19.10
N GLN A 282 -0.45 35.63 -19.15
CA GLN A 282 -1.63 34.74 -19.06
C GLN A 282 -1.63 33.48 -19.96
N SER A 283 -0.93 33.46 -21.10
CA SER A 283 -0.88 32.26 -21.97
C SER A 283 0.10 31.18 -21.51
N LEU A 284 1.15 31.57 -20.76
CA LEU A 284 2.24 30.72 -20.27
C LEU A 284 2.14 30.41 -18.76
N ALA A 285 1.01 30.76 -18.13
CA ALA A 285 0.72 30.34 -16.77
C ALA A 285 0.68 28.80 -16.65
N ASN A 286 1.18 28.29 -15.52
CA ASN A 286 1.24 26.87 -15.17
C ASN A 286 2.04 26.00 -16.15
N VAL A 287 3.10 26.56 -16.76
CA VAL A 287 3.98 25.88 -17.71
C VAL A 287 5.31 25.53 -17.05
N PHE A 288 5.79 24.32 -17.28
CA PHE A 288 7.09 23.85 -16.84
C PHE A 288 7.80 23.06 -17.95
N ILE A 289 9.12 22.94 -17.83
CA ILE A 289 9.95 22.16 -18.77
C ILE A 289 10.31 20.82 -18.12
N LEU A 290 10.01 19.73 -18.83
CA LEU A 290 10.47 18.39 -18.52
C LEU A 290 11.56 17.99 -19.52
N ARG A 291 12.77 17.73 -19.05
CA ARG A 291 13.89 17.19 -19.83
C ARG A 291 14.12 15.72 -19.49
N LEU A 292 14.21 14.90 -20.53
CA LEU A 292 14.62 13.50 -20.48
C LEU A 292 16.08 13.52 -20.93
N LEU A 293 17.01 13.21 -20.01
CA LEU A 293 18.44 13.15 -20.34
C LEU A 293 18.74 11.98 -21.29
N GLU A 294 17.98 10.90 -21.15
CA GLU A 294 18.03 9.76 -22.04
C GLU A 294 16.64 9.13 -22.05
N ASN A 295 16.06 9.03 -23.24
CA ASN A 295 14.78 8.39 -23.47
C ASN A 295 14.96 6.96 -23.98
N ALA A 296 13.85 6.28 -24.32
CA ALA A 296 13.90 4.89 -24.78
C ALA A 296 14.64 4.64 -26.11
N ASP A 297 14.92 5.70 -26.87
CA ASP A 297 15.71 5.68 -28.10
C ASP A 297 17.13 6.25 -27.89
N ASP A 298 17.58 6.33 -26.63
CA ASP A 298 18.89 6.84 -26.19
C ASP A 298 19.15 8.29 -26.63
N ARG A 299 18.10 9.13 -26.63
CA ARG A 299 18.16 10.55 -27.02
C ARG A 299 17.71 11.48 -25.91
N GLU A 300 18.29 12.68 -25.92
CA GLU A 300 17.77 13.79 -25.12
C GLU A 300 16.46 14.32 -25.73
N ALA A 301 15.47 14.55 -24.87
CA ALA A 301 14.20 15.15 -25.25
C ALA A 301 13.76 16.22 -24.25
N SER A 302 13.12 17.28 -24.74
CA SER A 302 12.59 18.36 -23.89
C SER A 302 11.13 18.64 -24.24
N TYR A 303 10.29 18.66 -23.21
CA TYR A 303 8.86 18.89 -23.30
C TYR A 303 8.50 20.14 -22.51
N MET A 304 7.79 21.06 -23.15
CA MET A 304 7.14 22.18 -22.45
C MET A 304 5.70 21.76 -22.16
N LEU A 305 5.37 21.63 -20.88
CA LEU A 305 4.13 21.04 -20.40
C LEU A 305 3.33 22.09 -19.63
N LYS A 306 2.04 22.19 -19.94
CA LYS A 306 1.09 23.05 -19.25
C LYS A 306 0.12 22.21 -18.43
N ALA A 307 -0.01 22.54 -17.15
CA ALA A 307 -0.99 21.95 -16.24
C ALA A 307 -2.29 22.77 -16.21
N SER A 308 -3.38 22.17 -15.72
CA SER A 308 -4.69 22.82 -15.58
C SER A 308 -4.73 23.88 -14.48
N SER A 309 -3.91 23.73 -13.43
CA SER A 309 -3.77 24.68 -12.33
C SER A 309 -2.33 24.76 -11.82
N GLN A 310 -2.07 25.74 -10.95
CA GLN A 310 -0.78 25.90 -10.28
C GLN A 310 -0.49 24.71 -9.35
N SER A 311 -1.49 24.19 -8.63
CA SER A 311 -1.38 22.94 -7.87
C SER A 311 -0.94 21.78 -8.74
N GLU A 312 -1.61 21.54 -9.86
CA GLU A 312 -1.27 20.41 -10.72
C GLU A 312 0.14 20.56 -11.29
N MET A 313 0.55 21.77 -11.68
CA MET A 313 1.93 22.04 -12.10
C MET A 313 2.92 21.64 -11.00
N LYS A 314 2.78 22.20 -9.80
CA LYS A 314 3.70 21.93 -8.68
C LYS A 314 3.72 20.45 -8.29
N ARG A 315 2.56 19.79 -8.24
CA ARG A 315 2.44 18.34 -7.97
C ARG A 315 3.18 17.49 -8.99
N TRP A 316 3.01 17.78 -10.28
CA TRP A 316 3.72 17.10 -11.35
C TRP A 316 5.22 17.33 -11.24
N MET A 317 5.66 18.56 -11.00
CA MET A 317 7.07 18.89 -10.87
C MET A 317 7.74 18.14 -9.71
N ILE A 318 7.11 18.13 -8.53
CA ILE A 318 7.60 17.39 -7.36
C ILE A 318 7.66 15.88 -7.64
N SER A 319 6.64 15.33 -8.30
CA SER A 319 6.58 13.90 -8.60
C SER A 319 7.64 13.48 -9.61
N LEU A 320 7.81 14.28 -10.67
CA LEU A 320 8.75 14.03 -11.77
C LEU A 320 10.22 14.21 -11.35
N ALA A 321 10.51 15.03 -10.33
CA ALA A 321 11.87 15.22 -9.83
C ALA A 321 12.40 13.95 -9.11
N PRO A 322 13.42 13.25 -9.65
CA PRO A 322 13.90 11.99 -9.09
C PRO A 322 14.63 12.14 -7.76
N ASN A 323 15.20 13.32 -7.50
CA ASN A 323 16.02 13.58 -6.33
C ASN A 323 15.18 14.22 -5.23
N ARG A 324 14.89 13.48 -4.16
CA ARG A 324 14.44 14.05 -2.87
C ARG A 324 15.41 15.12 -2.30
N ARG A 325 16.61 15.24 -2.87
CA ARG A 325 17.66 16.23 -2.55
C ARG A 325 17.74 17.44 -3.49
N THR A 326 16.99 17.51 -4.59
CA THR A 326 17.01 18.71 -5.45
C THR A 326 16.16 19.80 -4.82
N LYS A 327 16.84 20.71 -4.10
CA LYS A 327 16.59 22.15 -3.84
C LYS A 327 15.19 22.70 -3.51
N PHE A 328 14.08 22.02 -3.81
CA PHE A 328 12.73 22.57 -3.64
C PHE A 328 12.10 22.26 -2.27
N VAL A 329 12.59 21.27 -1.51
CA VAL A 329 11.87 20.82 -0.29
C VAL A 329 12.77 20.34 0.86
N SER A 330 14.09 20.53 0.79
CA SER A 330 15.05 19.88 1.71
C SER A 330 15.56 20.76 2.86
N PHE A 331 15.26 22.07 2.88
CA PHE A 331 15.83 22.97 3.87
C PHE A 331 14.86 23.39 4.99
N THR A 332 13.55 23.39 4.73
CA THR A 332 12.55 23.88 5.69
C THR A 332 12.26 22.91 6.85
N SER A 333 12.24 21.58 6.62
CA SER A 333 11.96 20.62 7.70
C SER A 333 13.05 20.51 8.78
N ARG A 334 14.22 21.13 8.55
CA ARG A 334 15.32 21.25 9.52
C ARG A 334 15.37 22.60 10.23
N LEU A 335 14.46 23.52 9.89
CA LEU A 335 14.32 24.77 10.61
C LEU A 335 13.57 24.50 11.92
N VAL A 336 14.09 25.05 13.02
CA VAL A 336 13.49 24.96 14.36
C VAL A 336 12.08 25.56 14.40
N ASP A 337 11.73 26.39 13.40
CA ASP A 337 10.44 27.04 13.25
C ASP A 337 9.79 26.78 11.88
N CYS A 338 9.80 25.52 11.42
CA CYS A 338 9.02 25.13 10.24
C CYS A 338 7.53 25.42 10.49
N PRO A 339 6.81 26.13 9.59
CA PRO A 339 5.37 26.31 9.73
C PRO A 339 4.66 24.96 9.85
N GLN A 340 3.63 24.88 10.68
CA GLN A 340 2.90 23.65 10.95
C GLN A 340 1.40 23.85 10.81
N ILE A 341 0.70 22.77 10.48
CA ILE A 341 -0.75 22.70 10.42
C ILE A 341 -1.24 21.52 11.24
N GLN A 342 -2.34 21.72 11.97
CA GLN A 342 -3.06 20.66 12.66
C GLN A 342 -4.30 20.30 11.86
N CYS A 343 -4.47 19.02 11.57
CA CYS A 343 -5.64 18.49 10.89
C CYS A 343 -6.88 18.60 11.79
N VAL A 344 -7.91 19.29 11.29
CA VAL A 344 -9.21 19.46 11.98
C VAL A 344 -10.33 18.68 11.29
N HIS A 345 -10.10 18.19 10.06
CA HIS A 345 -11.03 17.34 9.31
C HIS A 345 -10.29 16.17 8.67
N PRO A 346 -10.80 14.92 8.81
CA PRO A 346 -10.16 13.76 8.20
C PRO A 346 -10.25 13.86 6.67
N TYR A 347 -9.19 13.41 6.00
CA TYR A 347 -9.08 13.43 4.54
C TYR A 347 -8.59 12.08 4.04
N VAL A 348 -9.22 11.55 2.98
CA VAL A 348 -8.76 10.32 2.33
C VAL A 348 -8.16 10.70 0.99
N ALA A 349 -6.89 10.37 0.80
CA ALA A 349 -6.18 10.60 -0.45
C ALA A 349 -6.94 10.00 -1.64
N GLN A 350 -7.18 10.81 -2.66
CA GLN A 350 -7.83 10.43 -3.92
C GLN A 350 -6.79 10.11 -4.99
N GLN A 351 -5.60 10.70 -4.90
CA GLN A 351 -4.47 10.43 -5.79
C GLN A 351 -3.25 9.89 -5.03
N PRO A 352 -2.33 9.15 -5.68
CA PRO A 352 -1.19 8.54 -4.99
C PRO A 352 -0.14 9.55 -4.48
N ASP A 353 -0.16 10.80 -4.95
CA ASP A 353 0.65 11.92 -4.46
C ASP A 353 0.01 12.67 -3.29
N GLU A 354 -1.23 12.34 -2.93
CA GLU A 354 -1.96 12.93 -1.82
C GLU A 354 -1.71 12.17 -0.51
N LEU A 355 -1.80 12.90 0.61
CA LEU A 355 -1.62 12.36 1.96
C LEU A 355 -2.97 12.28 2.65
N SER A 356 -3.44 11.06 2.98
CA SER A 356 -4.61 10.90 3.85
C SER A 356 -4.33 11.53 5.21
N LEU A 357 -5.31 12.13 5.88
CA LEU A 357 -5.12 12.78 7.18
C LEU A 357 -6.14 12.25 8.18
N GLU A 358 -5.68 12.04 9.41
CA GLU A 358 -6.53 11.74 10.56
C GLU A 358 -6.73 13.00 11.41
N LEU A 359 -7.82 13.02 12.19
CA LEU A 359 -8.08 14.13 13.12
C LEU A 359 -6.91 14.31 14.08
N ALA A 360 -6.50 15.57 14.28
CA ALA A 360 -5.37 15.98 15.11
C ALA A 360 -3.97 15.59 14.60
N ASP A 361 -3.83 15.07 13.38
CA ASP A 361 -2.52 14.94 12.74
C ASP A 361 -1.82 16.31 12.69
N VAL A 362 -0.53 16.33 13.05
CA VAL A 362 0.31 17.54 12.95
C VAL A 362 1.33 17.36 11.83
N LEU A 363 1.38 18.33 10.92
CA LEU A 363 2.23 18.30 9.74
C LEU A 363 3.08 19.56 9.63
N ASN A 364 4.33 19.40 9.20
CA ASN A 364 5.15 20.49 8.71
C ASN A 364 4.65 20.92 7.33
N ILE A 365 4.49 22.22 7.11
CA ILE A 365 4.14 22.79 5.80
C ILE A 365 5.43 23.02 5.02
N LEU A 366 5.58 22.33 3.90
CA LEU A 366 6.78 22.37 3.07
C LEU A 366 6.62 23.26 1.83
N ASP A 367 5.42 23.28 1.24
CA ASP A 367 5.03 24.19 0.15
C ASP A 367 3.52 24.48 0.23
N LYS A 368 3.11 25.61 -0.34
CA LYS A 368 1.70 26.02 -0.49
C LYS A 368 1.44 26.51 -1.91
N THR A 369 0.23 26.28 -2.38
CA THR A 369 -0.25 26.79 -3.66
C THR A 369 -1.34 27.82 -3.45
N ASP A 370 -1.49 28.75 -4.39
CA ASP A 370 -2.47 29.84 -4.29
C ASP A 370 -3.90 29.32 -4.46
N ASP A 371 -4.07 28.17 -5.11
CA ASP A 371 -5.34 27.44 -5.27
C ASP A 371 -5.65 26.50 -4.09
N GLY A 372 -5.00 26.67 -2.94
CA GLY A 372 -5.44 26.09 -1.66
C GLY A 372 -4.96 24.66 -1.39
N TRP A 373 -3.80 24.26 -1.92
CA TRP A 373 -3.18 22.98 -1.59
C TRP A 373 -1.87 23.16 -0.83
N ILE A 374 -1.60 22.21 0.06
CA ILE A 374 -0.42 22.20 0.92
C ILE A 374 0.34 20.90 0.67
N PHE A 375 1.65 21.02 0.43
CA PHE A 375 2.56 19.89 0.51
C PHE A 375 3.14 19.83 1.91
N GLY A 376 2.87 18.76 2.65
CA GLY A 376 3.32 18.63 4.03
C GLY A 376 4.02 17.32 4.35
N GLU A 377 4.65 17.29 5.52
CA GLU A 377 5.28 16.12 6.14
C GLU A 377 4.65 15.88 7.52
N ARG A 378 4.02 14.72 7.70
CA ARG A 378 3.38 14.36 8.97
C ARG A 378 4.43 14.00 10.01
N LEU A 379 4.30 14.56 11.22
CA LEU A 379 5.36 14.47 12.23
C LEU A 379 5.53 13.06 12.82
N HIS A 380 4.49 12.23 12.86
CA HIS A 380 4.56 10.97 13.61
C HIS A 380 5.19 9.81 12.81
N ASP A 381 5.09 9.81 11.48
CA ASP A 381 5.60 8.77 10.57
C ASP A 381 6.52 9.30 9.45
N GLN A 382 6.65 10.63 9.33
CA GLN A 382 7.40 11.32 8.27
C GLN A 382 6.85 11.06 6.86
N GLU A 383 5.59 10.66 6.74
CA GLU A 383 4.93 10.55 5.44
C GLU A 383 4.69 11.94 4.85
N ARG A 384 4.84 12.05 3.52
CA ARG A 384 4.72 13.31 2.79
C ARG A 384 3.72 13.17 1.67
N GLY A 385 2.98 14.24 1.41
CA GLY A 385 2.07 14.33 0.28
C GLY A 385 1.28 15.62 0.28
N TRP A 386 0.43 15.75 -0.73
CA TRP A 386 -0.45 16.90 -0.91
C TRP A 386 -1.79 16.71 -0.20
N PHE A 387 -2.34 17.78 0.35
CA PHE A 387 -3.70 17.80 0.91
C PHE A 387 -4.32 19.21 0.81
N PRO A 388 -5.66 19.33 0.80
CA PRO A 388 -6.32 20.63 0.75
C PRO A 388 -6.06 21.44 2.03
N SER A 389 -5.80 22.74 1.89
CA SER A 389 -5.57 23.64 3.03
C SER A 389 -6.77 23.70 3.97
N SER A 390 -7.98 23.49 3.46
CA SER A 390 -9.23 23.46 4.24
C SER A 390 -9.35 22.29 5.22
N MET A 391 -8.42 21.31 5.19
CA MET A 391 -8.44 20.16 6.11
C MET A 391 -7.79 20.48 7.46
N GLY A 392 -7.10 21.62 7.60
CA GLY A 392 -6.33 21.93 8.80
C GLY A 392 -6.27 23.41 9.16
N GLU A 393 -5.84 23.69 10.38
CA GLU A 393 -5.60 25.03 10.91
C GLU A 393 -4.11 25.22 11.21
N GLU A 394 -3.55 26.36 10.80
CA GLU A 394 -2.12 26.63 11.01
C GLU A 394 -1.80 26.87 12.48
N ILE A 395 -0.74 26.21 12.96
CA ILE A 395 -0.25 26.38 14.32
C ILE A 395 0.59 27.67 14.36
N LEU A 396 -0.05 28.77 14.73
CA LEU A 396 0.58 30.10 14.76
C LEU A 396 1.60 30.26 15.90
N ASN A 397 1.47 29.50 16.99
CA ASN A 397 2.32 29.63 18.17
C ASN A 397 3.70 28.94 17.96
N PRO A 398 4.82 29.68 17.90
CA PRO A 398 6.14 29.11 17.65
C PRO A 398 6.62 28.14 18.74
N LYS A 399 6.19 28.35 20.00
CA LYS A 399 6.55 27.45 21.11
C LYS A 399 5.93 26.07 20.94
N ILE A 400 4.66 26.04 20.50
CA ILE A 400 3.96 24.79 20.19
C ILE A 400 4.65 24.08 19.02
N ARG A 401 4.99 24.83 17.96
CA ARG A 401 5.71 24.27 16.81
C ARG A 401 7.04 23.59 17.19
N ALA A 402 7.84 24.28 18.00
CA ALA A 402 9.11 23.78 18.49
C ALA A 402 8.94 22.57 19.43
N GLN A 403 7.90 22.54 20.26
CA GLN A 403 7.60 21.40 21.13
C GLN A 403 7.23 20.16 20.31
N ASN A 404 6.35 20.30 19.32
CA ASN A 404 5.94 19.21 18.43
C ASN A 404 7.15 18.59 17.72
N LEU A 405 8.07 19.42 17.20
CA LEU A 405 9.32 18.96 16.60
C LEU A 405 10.20 18.21 17.61
N LYS A 406 10.34 18.74 18.83
CA LYS A 406 11.15 18.11 19.89
C LYS A 406 10.61 16.74 20.30
N GLU A 407 9.29 16.61 20.42
CA GLU A 407 8.62 15.34 20.72
C GLU A 407 8.79 14.34 19.57
N CYS A 408 8.60 14.78 18.33
CA CYS A 408 8.88 13.98 17.13
C CYS A 408 10.33 13.44 17.15
N PHE A 409 11.34 14.31 17.36
CA PHE A 409 12.74 13.88 17.41
C PHE A 409 13.01 12.88 18.55
N ARG A 410 12.32 13.00 19.69
CA ARG A 410 12.46 12.07 20.81
C ARG A 410 11.94 10.68 20.44
N VAL A 411 10.75 10.60 19.86
CA VAL A 411 10.10 9.34 19.44
C VAL A 411 10.91 8.65 18.34
N HIS A 412 11.42 9.41 17.37
CA HIS A 412 12.18 8.84 16.26
C HIS A 412 13.62 8.47 16.64
N LYS A 413 14.26 9.16 17.59
CA LYS A 413 15.59 8.74 18.11
C LYS A 413 15.52 7.41 18.84
N SER A 414 14.45 7.11 19.59
CA SER A 414 14.25 5.78 20.18
C SER A 414 14.17 4.70 19.10
N ASP A 415 13.46 4.96 18.01
CA ASP A 415 13.26 4.01 16.91
C ASP A 415 14.55 3.77 16.09
N ASP A 416 15.33 4.82 15.82
CA ASP A 416 16.59 4.72 15.08
C ASP A 416 17.70 4.04 15.90
N SER A 417 17.68 4.22 17.22
CA SER A 417 18.58 3.51 18.14
C SER A 417 18.24 2.01 18.25
N GLN A 418 16.97 1.63 18.12
CA GLN A 418 16.54 0.24 18.00
C GLN A 418 16.93 -0.36 16.63
N ARG A 419 16.75 0.38 15.53
CA ARG A 419 17.16 -0.05 14.18
C ARG A 419 18.67 -0.23 14.05
N ARG A 420 19.50 0.65 14.64
CA ARG A 420 20.97 0.51 14.65
C ARG A 420 21.44 -0.69 15.48
N LYS A 421 20.77 -0.99 16.60
CA LYS A 421 21.07 -2.20 17.39
C LYS A 421 20.73 -3.49 16.64
N LEU A 422 19.65 -3.50 15.86
CA LEU A 422 19.27 -4.63 14.99
C LEU A 422 20.24 -4.81 13.80
N GLY A 423 20.72 -3.71 13.20
CA GLY A 423 21.70 -3.77 12.10
C GLY A 423 23.11 -4.23 12.53
N SER A 424 23.48 -4.01 13.79
CA SER A 424 24.79 -4.44 14.32
C SER A 424 24.83 -5.93 14.71
N ARG A 425 23.68 -6.58 14.96
CA ARG A 425 23.62 -8.01 15.30
C ARG A 425 23.68 -8.93 14.08
N ASN A 426 23.45 -8.43 12.87
CA ASN A 426 23.57 -9.20 11.62
C ASN A 426 24.96 -9.10 10.97
N ARG A 427 25.96 -8.58 11.69
CA ARG A 427 27.35 -8.44 11.20
C ARG A 427 28.40 -9.01 12.16
N GLN A 428 28.01 -9.89 13.08
CA GLN A 428 28.94 -10.70 13.85
C GLN A 428 28.67 -12.18 13.62
#